data_AF-A0A0D6ACU1-F1
#
_entry.id   AF-A0A0D6ACU1-F1
#
_cell.length_a   1.000
_cell.length_b   1.000
_cell.length_c   1.000
_cell.angle_alpha   90.00
_cell.angle_beta   90.00
_cell.angle_gamma   90.00
#
_symmetry.space_group_name_H-M   'P 1'
#
loop_
_entity.id
_entity.type
_entity.pdbx_description
1 polymer ?
#
loop_
_entity_poly.entity_id
_entity_poly.type
_entity_poly.pdbx_seq_one_letter_code
_entity_poly.pdbx_strand_id
1 'polypeptide(L)'
;MKKLIEGLHRFQAGYFESNRDLFEELSQGQHPRVLFVTCSDSRIDPNLITQAKVGDLFVIRNAGNIIPPFGATNGGEGASIEYAIAALDIEQVIVCGHSHCGAMKGLLKMSKLADKMPLVYEWLKQAEATRRLMIDNYSHVPEEDLLQITVAENVLTQLENLNTYPIIRSRLHQGKLSLHGWIYSIESGEILAYDPVLHDFVDVESRKSDPEYVYNLHPSCSVSKSIGCKVYPMNEEKNPPLVQKNTVENNINDSLPRSNRLSREQAERIYYGTRH
;
A
#
# COMPACT_ATOMS: atom_id res chain seq x y z
N MET A 1 -30.79 7.91 -15.63
CA MET A 1 -31.28 6.52 -15.62
C MET A 1 -31.71 6.00 -16.99
N LYS A 2 -32.65 6.63 -17.72
CA LYS A 2 -33.12 6.17 -19.04
C LYS A 2 -31.98 5.79 -20.03
N LYS A 3 -31.00 6.67 -20.21
CA LYS A 3 -29.82 6.45 -21.08
C LYS A 3 -29.01 5.19 -20.69
N LEU A 4 -28.91 4.88 -19.40
CA LEU A 4 -28.19 3.69 -18.92
C LEU A 4 -28.97 2.42 -19.25
N ILE A 5 -30.28 2.42 -19.08
CA ILE A 5 -31.15 1.28 -19.42
C ILE A 5 -31.07 1.00 -20.93
N GLU A 6 -31.14 2.04 -21.76
CA GLU A 6 -30.93 1.91 -23.20
C GLU A 6 -29.52 1.39 -23.53
N GLY A 7 -28.51 1.78 -22.74
CA GLY A 7 -27.15 1.25 -22.82
C GLY A 7 -27.09 -0.25 -22.53
N LEU A 8 -27.81 -0.74 -21.52
CA LEU A 8 -27.90 -2.16 -21.19
C LEU A 8 -28.50 -2.97 -22.34
N HIS A 9 -29.57 -2.46 -22.97
CA HIS A 9 -30.17 -3.12 -24.12
C HIS A 9 -29.20 -3.17 -25.31
N ARG A 10 -28.44 -2.10 -25.57
CA ARG A 10 -27.39 -2.10 -26.62
C ARG A 10 -26.24 -3.05 -26.30
N PHE A 11 -25.82 -3.13 -25.05
CA PHE A 11 -24.81 -4.08 -24.61
C PHE A 11 -25.27 -5.52 -24.84
N GLN A 12 -26.47 -5.86 -24.37
CA GLN A 12 -27.07 -7.18 -24.52
C GLN A 12 -27.19 -7.57 -25.99
N ALA A 13 -27.81 -6.73 -26.82
CA ALA A 13 -28.07 -7.02 -28.23
C ALA A 13 -26.85 -6.87 -29.15
N GLY A 14 -25.73 -6.33 -28.67
CA GLY A 14 -24.55 -6.01 -29.47
C GLY A 14 -23.32 -6.77 -29.00
N TYR A 15 -22.59 -6.19 -28.04
CA TYR A 15 -21.31 -6.74 -27.57
C TYR A 15 -21.48 -8.11 -26.93
N PHE A 16 -22.49 -8.31 -26.09
CA PHE A 16 -22.74 -9.60 -25.43
C PHE A 16 -23.08 -10.69 -26.45
N GLU A 17 -24.02 -10.45 -27.37
CA GLU A 17 -24.37 -11.41 -28.43
C GLU A 17 -23.15 -11.83 -29.27
N SER A 18 -22.28 -10.88 -29.60
CA SER A 18 -21.08 -11.16 -30.41
C SER A 18 -19.95 -11.86 -29.65
N ASN A 19 -20.06 -11.96 -28.32
CA ASN A 19 -19.03 -12.52 -27.43
C ASN A 19 -19.62 -13.54 -26.44
N ARG A 20 -20.69 -14.27 -26.82
CA ARG A 20 -21.35 -15.24 -25.93
C ARG A 20 -20.39 -16.27 -25.35
N ASP A 21 -19.54 -16.85 -26.19
CA ASP A 21 -18.56 -17.88 -25.76
C ASP A 21 -17.61 -17.35 -24.68
N LEU A 22 -17.16 -16.09 -24.81
CA LEU A 22 -16.35 -15.42 -23.80
C LEU A 22 -17.10 -15.28 -22.47
N PHE A 23 -18.37 -14.83 -22.50
CA PHE A 23 -19.15 -14.69 -21.27
C PHE A 23 -19.54 -16.04 -20.65
N GLU A 24 -19.71 -17.08 -21.46
CA GLU A 24 -19.92 -18.45 -20.99
C GLU A 24 -18.66 -18.97 -20.28
N GLU A 25 -17.48 -18.77 -20.87
CA GLU A 25 -16.20 -19.09 -20.23
C GLU A 25 -16.03 -18.33 -18.89
N LEU A 26 -16.20 -17.01 -18.91
CA LEU A 26 -16.06 -16.17 -17.71
C LEU A 26 -17.11 -16.46 -16.62
N SER A 27 -18.23 -17.11 -16.97
CA SER A 27 -19.22 -17.55 -15.98
C SER A 27 -18.70 -18.68 -15.08
N GLN A 28 -17.68 -19.42 -15.53
CA GLN A 28 -17.08 -20.52 -14.79
C GLN A 28 -15.98 -20.06 -13.83
N GLY A 29 -15.43 -18.86 -14.04
CA GLY A 29 -14.38 -18.30 -13.20
C GLY A 29 -13.70 -17.09 -13.84
N GLN A 30 -12.89 -16.38 -13.05
CA GLN A 30 -12.06 -15.28 -13.52
C GLN A 30 -10.57 -15.65 -13.41
N HIS A 31 -9.79 -15.24 -14.41
CA HIS A 31 -8.34 -15.43 -14.44
C HIS A 31 -7.60 -14.14 -14.88
N PRO A 32 -7.84 -13.00 -14.21
CA PRO A 32 -7.17 -11.75 -14.53
C PRO A 32 -5.65 -11.89 -14.36
N ARG A 33 -4.90 -11.16 -15.19
CA ARG A 33 -3.43 -11.17 -15.17
C ARG A 33 -2.86 -9.98 -14.43
N VAL A 34 -3.66 -8.93 -14.25
CA VAL A 34 -3.21 -7.64 -13.70
C VAL A 34 -4.20 -7.14 -12.65
N LEU A 35 -3.68 -6.70 -11.51
CA LEU A 35 -4.39 -5.87 -10.54
C LEU A 35 -4.18 -4.42 -10.93
N PHE A 36 -5.25 -3.72 -11.29
CA PHE A 36 -5.22 -2.31 -11.70
C PHE A 36 -5.87 -1.44 -10.64
N VAL A 37 -5.07 -0.66 -9.90
CA VAL A 37 -5.54 0.29 -8.89
C VAL A 37 -5.58 1.69 -9.50
N THR A 38 -6.75 2.31 -9.55
CA THR A 38 -6.89 3.65 -10.12
C THR A 38 -7.97 4.49 -9.44
N CYS A 39 -8.20 5.71 -9.94
CA CYS A 39 -9.11 6.66 -9.34
C CYS A 39 -10.57 6.34 -9.70
N SER A 40 -11.50 6.65 -8.81
CA SER A 40 -12.96 6.64 -9.09
C SER A 40 -13.39 7.72 -10.10
N ASP A 41 -12.48 8.58 -10.55
CA ASP A 41 -12.74 9.64 -11.52
C ASP A 41 -13.41 9.07 -12.79
N SER A 42 -14.56 9.64 -13.17
CA SER A 42 -15.40 9.13 -14.25
C SER A 42 -14.79 9.24 -15.64
N ARG A 43 -13.65 9.94 -15.78
CA ARG A 43 -12.88 10.04 -17.03
C ARG A 43 -11.92 8.87 -17.22
N ILE A 44 -11.79 8.00 -16.21
CA ILE A 44 -10.89 6.85 -16.23
C ILE A 44 -11.69 5.56 -16.41
N ASP A 45 -11.33 4.81 -17.44
CA ASP A 45 -11.77 3.44 -17.69
C ASP A 45 -10.53 2.58 -18.02
N PRO A 46 -10.06 1.74 -17.06
CA PRO A 46 -8.87 0.92 -17.24
C PRO A 46 -8.91 -0.01 -18.46
N ASN A 47 -10.08 -0.58 -18.76
CA ASN A 47 -10.22 -1.48 -19.91
C ASN A 47 -10.11 -0.69 -21.21
N LEU A 48 -10.71 0.51 -21.26
CA LEU A 48 -10.62 1.37 -22.44
C LEU A 48 -9.20 1.83 -22.72
N ILE A 49 -8.48 2.35 -21.72
CA ILE A 49 -7.14 2.92 -21.94
C ILE A 49 -6.09 1.85 -22.24
N THR A 50 -6.31 0.60 -21.82
CA THR A 50 -5.38 -0.52 -22.10
C THR A 50 -5.86 -1.44 -23.24
N GLN A 51 -7.07 -1.20 -23.77
CA GLN A 51 -7.76 -2.12 -24.69
C GLN A 51 -7.88 -3.56 -24.15
N ALA A 52 -7.91 -3.71 -22.82
CA ALA A 52 -8.07 -4.99 -22.16
C ALA A 52 -9.49 -5.54 -22.36
N LYS A 53 -9.59 -6.88 -22.45
CA LYS A 53 -10.87 -7.58 -22.55
C LYS A 53 -11.50 -7.74 -21.17
N VAL A 54 -12.79 -8.05 -21.18
CA VAL A 54 -13.49 -8.46 -19.95
C VAL A 54 -12.78 -9.70 -19.38
N GLY A 55 -12.41 -9.63 -18.10
CA GLY A 55 -11.69 -10.70 -17.41
C GLY A 55 -10.17 -10.51 -17.31
N ASP A 56 -9.56 -9.61 -18.10
CA ASP A 56 -8.10 -9.42 -18.09
C ASP A 56 -7.60 -8.66 -16.84
N LEU A 57 -8.40 -7.68 -16.37
CA LEU A 57 -8.05 -6.79 -15.26
C LEU A 57 -8.93 -7.05 -14.03
N PHE A 58 -8.29 -7.19 -12.87
CA PHE A 58 -8.96 -7.06 -11.57
C PHE A 58 -8.77 -5.62 -11.07
N VAL A 59 -9.86 -4.89 -10.81
CA VAL A 59 -9.78 -3.42 -10.67
C VAL A 59 -10.18 -2.95 -9.27
N ILE A 60 -9.34 -2.11 -8.66
CA ILE A 60 -9.69 -1.34 -7.45
C ILE A 60 -9.83 0.13 -7.84
N ARG A 61 -10.92 0.77 -7.40
CA ARG A 61 -11.16 2.21 -7.64
C ARG A 61 -11.57 2.93 -6.37
N ASN A 62 -10.82 3.96 -6.00
CA ASN A 62 -11.18 4.89 -4.93
C ASN A 62 -10.75 6.33 -5.29
N ALA A 63 -11.15 7.32 -4.49
CA ALA A 63 -10.78 8.71 -4.77
C ALA A 63 -9.28 8.93 -4.57
N GLY A 64 -8.54 9.14 -5.66
CA GLY A 64 -7.09 9.40 -5.62
C GLY A 64 -6.21 8.16 -5.71
N ASN A 65 -6.76 7.00 -6.07
CA ASN A 65 -6.01 5.74 -6.27
C ASN A 65 -5.08 5.41 -5.10
N ILE A 66 -5.55 5.67 -3.87
CA ILE A 66 -4.79 5.55 -2.63
C ILE A 66 -4.89 4.12 -2.11
N ILE A 67 -3.76 3.59 -1.66
CA ILE A 67 -3.64 2.30 -0.98
C ILE A 67 -3.12 2.60 0.41
N PRO A 68 -3.93 2.46 1.47
CA PRO A 68 -3.44 2.66 2.82
C PRO A 68 -2.33 1.65 3.16
N PRO A 69 -1.34 2.02 4.00
CA PRO A 69 -0.39 1.06 4.55
C PRO A 69 -1.09 -0.12 5.22
N PHE A 70 -0.46 -1.30 5.20
CA PHE A 70 -1.03 -2.49 5.82
C PHE A 70 -1.36 -2.25 7.30
N GLY A 71 -2.60 -2.54 7.70
CA GLY A 71 -3.10 -2.35 9.06
C GLY A 71 -3.52 -0.91 9.42
N ALA A 72 -3.35 0.07 8.52
CA ALA A 72 -3.78 1.45 8.79
C ALA A 72 -5.30 1.65 8.67
N THR A 73 -5.98 0.84 7.86
CA THR A 73 -7.43 0.88 7.68
C THR A 73 -8.01 -0.54 7.58
N ASN A 74 -9.32 -0.64 7.69
CA ASN A 74 -10.11 -1.86 7.44
C ASN A 74 -11.04 -1.69 6.23
N GLY A 75 -10.61 -0.90 5.23
CA GLY A 75 -11.34 -0.68 3.98
C GLY A 75 -11.32 -1.90 3.03
N GLY A 76 -11.81 -1.71 1.81
CA GLY A 76 -11.85 -2.77 0.79
C GLY A 76 -10.51 -3.00 0.10
N GLU A 77 -9.62 -2.00 0.09
CA GLU A 77 -8.36 -1.99 -0.67
C GLU A 77 -7.48 -3.18 -0.31
N GLY A 78 -7.16 -3.33 0.99
CA GLY A 78 -6.25 -4.38 1.45
C GLY A 78 -6.79 -5.79 1.20
N ALA A 79 -8.09 -6.00 1.42
CA ALA A 79 -8.74 -7.29 1.16
C ALA A 79 -8.77 -7.62 -0.33
N SER A 80 -9.04 -6.64 -1.20
CA SER A 80 -9.02 -6.82 -2.65
C SER A 80 -7.61 -7.09 -3.18
N ILE A 81 -6.58 -6.41 -2.64
CA ILE A 81 -5.17 -6.70 -2.94
C ILE A 81 -4.82 -8.13 -2.53
N GLU A 82 -5.17 -8.54 -1.30
CA GLU A 82 -4.89 -9.90 -0.83
C GLU A 82 -5.58 -10.96 -1.69
N TYR A 83 -6.85 -10.75 -2.05
CA TYR A 83 -7.59 -11.66 -2.92
C TYR A 83 -6.95 -11.76 -4.32
N ALA A 84 -6.59 -10.62 -4.92
CA ALA A 84 -5.93 -10.57 -6.22
C ALA A 84 -4.64 -11.39 -6.26
N ILE A 85 -3.80 -11.28 -5.23
CA ILE A 85 -2.49 -11.95 -5.23
C ILE A 85 -2.56 -13.38 -4.69
N ALA A 86 -3.35 -13.63 -3.65
CA ALA A 86 -3.40 -14.93 -2.99
C ALA A 86 -4.37 -15.91 -3.64
N ALA A 87 -5.54 -15.43 -4.08
CA ALA A 87 -6.58 -16.29 -4.66
C ALA A 87 -6.54 -16.34 -6.19
N LEU A 88 -6.23 -15.22 -6.85
CA LEU A 88 -6.19 -15.14 -8.32
C LEU A 88 -4.78 -15.30 -8.90
N ASP A 89 -3.75 -15.38 -8.05
CA ASP A 89 -2.33 -15.55 -8.44
C ASP A 89 -1.85 -14.50 -9.45
N ILE A 90 -2.34 -13.26 -9.31
CA ILE A 90 -1.89 -12.12 -10.12
C ILE A 90 -0.43 -11.79 -9.81
N GLU A 91 0.37 -11.58 -10.86
CA GLU A 91 1.81 -11.30 -10.77
C GLU A 91 2.16 -9.86 -11.17
N GLN A 92 1.18 -9.06 -11.58
CA GLN A 92 1.36 -7.70 -12.08
C GLN A 92 0.41 -6.74 -11.36
N VAL A 93 0.95 -5.71 -10.71
CA VAL A 93 0.15 -4.69 -10.01
C VAL A 93 0.48 -3.31 -10.55
N ILE A 94 -0.52 -2.61 -11.05
CA ILE A 94 -0.40 -1.25 -11.56
C ILE A 94 -1.12 -0.30 -10.60
N VAL A 95 -0.41 0.71 -10.11
CA VAL A 95 -1.02 1.89 -9.49
C VAL A 95 -1.03 3.01 -10.51
N CYS A 96 -2.21 3.36 -11.01
CA CYS A 96 -2.40 4.37 -12.05
C CYS A 96 -3.02 5.64 -11.47
N GLY A 97 -2.19 6.68 -11.34
CA GLY A 97 -2.63 8.06 -11.17
C GLY A 97 -3.14 8.66 -12.48
N HIS A 98 -3.66 9.89 -12.40
CA HIS A 98 -4.11 10.59 -13.61
C HIS A 98 -4.04 12.11 -13.47
N SER A 99 -3.87 12.79 -14.61
CA SER A 99 -3.92 14.26 -14.70
C SER A 99 -5.24 14.81 -14.13
N HIS A 100 -5.19 16.03 -13.58
CA HIS A 100 -6.36 16.75 -13.06
C HIS A 100 -7.14 16.01 -11.96
N CYS A 101 -6.47 15.19 -11.14
CA CYS A 101 -7.10 14.41 -10.07
C CYS A 101 -7.74 15.30 -8.99
N GLY A 102 -9.04 15.12 -8.76
CA GLY A 102 -9.79 15.88 -7.74
C GLY A 102 -9.32 15.60 -6.30
N ALA A 103 -8.95 14.35 -6.01
CA ALA A 103 -8.43 13.96 -4.69
C ALA A 103 -7.09 14.65 -4.40
N MET A 104 -6.18 14.71 -5.38
CA MET A 104 -4.87 15.38 -5.22
C MET A 104 -5.02 16.90 -5.12
N LYS A 105 -5.97 17.51 -5.84
CA LYS A 105 -6.37 18.92 -5.61
C LYS A 105 -6.86 19.13 -4.18
N GLY A 106 -7.63 18.18 -3.64
CA GLY A 106 -8.07 18.16 -2.25
C GLY A 106 -6.92 18.04 -1.27
N LEU A 107 -5.93 17.18 -1.55
CA LEU A 107 -4.75 16.97 -0.71
C LEU A 107 -3.90 18.24 -0.56
N LEU A 108 -3.72 18.99 -1.66
CA LEU A 108 -3.06 20.30 -1.64
C LEU A 108 -3.85 21.37 -0.86
N LYS A 109 -5.15 21.16 -0.65
CA LYS A 109 -6.07 22.12 -0.01
C LYS A 109 -6.80 21.49 1.19
N MET A 110 -6.13 20.61 1.94
CA MET A 110 -6.75 19.80 3.01
C MET A 110 -7.53 20.62 4.04
N SER A 111 -7.05 21.80 4.43
CA SER A 111 -7.73 22.67 5.41
C SER A 111 -9.14 23.09 4.97
N LYS A 112 -9.42 23.12 3.66
CA LYS A 112 -10.74 23.47 3.11
C LYS A 112 -11.72 22.29 3.09
N LEU A 113 -11.24 21.06 3.36
CA LEU A 113 -12.06 19.84 3.26
C LEU A 113 -12.76 19.48 4.56
N ALA A 114 -12.17 19.79 5.72
CA ALA A 114 -12.63 19.30 7.02
C ALA A 114 -14.13 19.55 7.28
N ASP A 115 -14.63 20.74 6.93
CA ASP A 115 -16.02 21.10 7.18
C ASP A 115 -17.01 20.54 6.15
N LYS A 116 -16.62 20.53 4.86
CA LYS A 116 -17.54 20.23 3.75
C LYS A 116 -17.50 18.79 3.27
N MET A 117 -16.35 18.13 3.42
CA MET A 117 -16.09 16.77 2.96
C MET A 117 -15.28 16.00 4.01
N PRO A 118 -15.79 15.82 5.24
CA PRO A 118 -15.04 15.24 6.35
C PRO A 118 -14.54 13.81 6.05
N LEU A 119 -15.32 13.00 5.34
CA LEU A 119 -14.89 11.65 4.96
C LEU A 119 -13.74 11.67 3.93
N VAL A 120 -13.75 12.62 3.00
CA VAL A 120 -12.63 12.80 2.05
C VAL A 120 -11.41 13.32 2.79
N TYR A 121 -11.58 14.24 3.74
CA TYR A 121 -10.49 14.71 4.58
C TYR A 121 -9.83 13.56 5.35
N GLU A 122 -10.62 12.69 6.01
CA GLU A 122 -10.10 11.51 6.71
C GLU A 122 -9.44 10.50 5.77
N TRP A 123 -10.04 10.27 4.60
CA TRP A 123 -9.48 9.40 3.58
C TRP A 123 -8.11 9.89 3.07
N LEU A 124 -7.98 11.18 2.79
CA LEU A 124 -6.74 11.76 2.27
C LEU A 124 -5.59 11.76 3.29
N LYS A 125 -5.85 11.53 4.58
CA LYS A 125 -4.77 11.28 5.56
C LYS A 125 -3.96 10.04 5.23
N GLN A 126 -4.52 9.08 4.48
CA GLN A 126 -3.78 7.91 4.01
C GLN A 126 -2.71 8.26 2.95
N ALA A 127 -2.75 9.48 2.38
CA ALA A 127 -1.73 10.06 1.50
C ALA A 127 -0.97 11.23 2.17
N GLU A 128 -0.90 11.25 3.51
CA GLU A 128 -0.21 12.31 4.26
C GLU A 128 1.29 12.38 3.94
N ALA A 129 1.93 11.24 3.64
CA ALA A 129 3.33 11.20 3.22
C ALA A 129 3.55 12.03 1.94
N THR A 130 2.69 11.86 0.92
CA THR A 130 2.67 12.69 -0.28
C THR A 130 2.53 14.16 0.08
N ARG A 131 1.54 14.52 0.92
CA ARG A 131 1.28 15.92 1.27
C ARG A 131 2.47 16.58 1.97
N ARG A 132 3.08 15.86 2.93
CA ARG A 132 4.26 16.32 3.65
C ARG A 132 5.42 16.55 2.69
N LEU A 133 5.67 15.60 1.79
CA LEU A 133 6.70 15.70 0.76
C LEU A 133 6.48 16.92 -0.16
N MET A 134 5.23 17.17 -0.58
CA MET A 134 4.90 18.36 -1.40
C MET A 134 5.20 19.67 -0.67
N ILE A 135 4.85 19.77 0.61
CA ILE A 135 5.06 20.98 1.42
C ILE A 135 6.55 21.22 1.65
N ASP A 136 7.28 20.17 2.02
CA ASP A 136 8.66 20.30 2.47
C ASP A 136 9.64 20.47 1.29
N ASN A 137 9.35 19.88 0.13
CA ASN A 137 10.29 19.82 -1.00
C ASN A 137 9.84 20.60 -2.25
N TYR A 138 8.55 20.84 -2.44
CA TYR A 138 8.02 21.44 -3.68
C TYR A 138 7.26 22.76 -3.45
N SER A 139 7.43 23.40 -2.29
CA SER A 139 6.80 24.69 -1.97
C SER A 139 7.18 25.85 -2.89
N HIS A 140 8.27 25.70 -3.65
CA HIS A 140 8.77 26.69 -4.61
C HIS A 140 8.16 26.52 -6.02
N VAL A 141 7.46 25.42 -6.29
CA VAL A 141 6.90 25.11 -7.61
C VAL A 141 5.60 25.90 -7.83
N PRO A 142 5.36 26.44 -9.04
CA PRO A 142 4.10 27.10 -9.40
C PRO A 142 2.87 26.19 -9.19
N GLU A 143 1.72 26.77 -8.82
CA GLU A 143 0.49 26.00 -8.56
C GLU A 143 0.03 25.16 -9.77
N GLU A 144 0.34 25.61 -10.99
CA GLU A 144 0.01 24.93 -12.25
C GLU A 144 0.72 23.58 -12.40
N ASP A 145 1.99 23.50 -12.01
CA ASP A 145 2.81 22.28 -12.11
C ASP A 145 2.69 21.42 -10.84
N LEU A 146 2.41 22.06 -9.70
CA LEU A 146 2.37 21.41 -8.39
C LEU A 146 1.40 20.22 -8.36
N LEU A 147 0.27 20.32 -9.07
CA LEU A 147 -0.70 19.23 -9.15
C LEU A 147 -0.14 18.00 -9.86
N GLN A 148 0.61 18.19 -10.94
CA GLN A 148 1.17 17.07 -11.71
C GLN A 148 2.21 16.32 -10.88
N ILE A 149 3.09 17.07 -10.19
CA ILE A 149 4.05 16.50 -9.25
C ILE A 149 3.34 15.76 -8.12
N THR A 150 2.27 16.35 -7.55
CA THR A 150 1.49 15.70 -6.48
C THR A 150 0.89 14.38 -6.93
N VAL A 151 0.40 14.29 -8.18
CA VAL A 151 -0.11 13.03 -8.75
C VAL A 151 1.01 12.00 -8.85
N ALA A 152 2.18 12.38 -9.35
CA ALA A 152 3.34 11.51 -9.47
C ALA A 152 3.81 10.98 -8.11
N GLU A 153 4.05 11.87 -7.15
CA GLU A 153 4.49 11.53 -5.79
C GLU A 153 3.45 10.68 -5.04
N ASN A 154 2.15 10.89 -5.32
CA ASN A 154 1.11 10.04 -4.78
C ASN A 154 1.22 8.60 -5.30
N VAL A 155 1.48 8.41 -6.60
CA VAL A 155 1.69 7.08 -7.17
C VAL A 155 2.88 6.39 -6.49
N LEU A 156 4.00 7.10 -6.31
CA LEU A 156 5.18 6.55 -5.64
C LEU A 156 4.89 6.16 -4.18
N THR A 157 4.22 7.04 -3.43
CA THR A 157 3.78 6.74 -2.05
C THR A 157 2.90 5.49 -1.98
N GLN A 158 2.04 5.27 -2.98
CA GLN A 158 1.18 4.09 -3.00
C GLN A 158 1.95 2.79 -3.29
N LEU A 159 3.00 2.86 -4.11
CA LEU A 159 3.92 1.73 -4.32
C LEU A 159 4.67 1.40 -3.02
N GLU A 160 5.09 2.41 -2.26
CA GLU A 160 5.68 2.21 -0.93
C GLU A 160 4.69 1.56 0.05
N ASN A 161 3.44 2.04 0.07
CA ASN A 161 2.39 1.45 0.91
C ASN A 161 2.13 -0.02 0.54
N LEU A 162 2.10 -0.36 -0.75
CA LEU A 162 1.96 -1.75 -1.22
C LEU A 162 3.07 -2.66 -0.66
N ASN A 163 4.32 -2.17 -0.58
CA ASN A 163 5.43 -2.94 -0.04
C ASN A 163 5.26 -3.32 1.44
N THR A 164 4.35 -2.69 2.18
CA THR A 164 4.04 -3.03 3.57
C THR A 164 3.12 -4.24 3.73
N TYR A 165 2.44 -4.67 2.66
CA TYR A 165 1.53 -5.82 2.70
C TYR A 165 2.31 -7.14 2.77
N PRO A 166 1.99 -8.06 3.70
CA PRO A 166 2.72 -9.31 3.87
C PRO A 166 2.80 -10.16 2.58
N ILE A 167 1.69 -10.28 1.84
CA ILE A 167 1.65 -11.07 0.61
C ILE A 167 2.47 -10.44 -0.52
N ILE A 168 2.42 -9.11 -0.65
CA ILE A 168 3.19 -8.35 -1.64
C ILE A 168 4.68 -8.52 -1.35
N ARG A 169 5.11 -8.26 -0.10
CA ARG A 169 6.49 -8.42 0.35
C ARG A 169 7.03 -9.82 0.05
N SER A 170 6.25 -10.86 0.34
CA SER A 170 6.62 -12.25 0.10
C SER A 170 6.79 -12.55 -1.40
N ARG A 171 5.85 -12.12 -2.26
CA ARG A 171 5.90 -12.40 -3.71
C ARG A 171 6.99 -11.62 -4.44
N LEU A 172 7.26 -10.38 -4.02
CA LEU A 172 8.39 -9.59 -4.53
C LEU A 172 9.72 -10.27 -4.21
N HIS A 173 9.88 -10.77 -2.97
CA HIS A 173 11.08 -11.53 -2.58
C HIS A 173 11.28 -12.80 -3.41
N GLN A 174 10.19 -13.43 -3.85
CA GLN A 174 10.22 -14.62 -4.72
C GLN A 174 10.46 -14.28 -6.21
N GLY A 175 10.47 -12.99 -6.59
CA GLY A 175 10.51 -12.59 -8.00
C GLY A 175 9.25 -12.97 -8.79
N LYS A 176 8.12 -13.14 -8.11
CA LYS A 176 6.83 -13.56 -8.71
C LYS A 176 5.80 -12.42 -8.81
N LEU A 177 6.21 -11.19 -8.49
CA LEU A 177 5.33 -10.03 -8.49
C LEU A 177 6.11 -8.82 -8.94
N SER A 178 5.49 -8.01 -9.79
CA SER A 178 6.03 -6.73 -10.27
C SER A 178 5.04 -5.62 -9.93
N LEU A 179 5.58 -4.48 -9.45
CA LEU A 179 4.79 -3.29 -9.16
C LEU A 179 5.13 -2.20 -10.19
N HIS A 180 4.09 -1.53 -10.70
CA HIS A 180 4.22 -0.48 -11.71
C HIS A 180 3.47 0.77 -11.26
N GLY A 181 4.13 1.93 -11.33
CA GLY A 181 3.50 3.23 -11.15
C GLY A 181 3.22 3.87 -12.50
N TRP A 182 1.96 4.16 -12.82
CA TRP A 182 1.55 4.80 -14.07
C TRP A 182 0.89 6.15 -13.80
N ILE A 183 1.01 7.07 -14.75
CA ILE A 183 0.26 8.33 -14.79
C ILE A 183 -0.42 8.43 -16.16
N TYR A 184 -1.74 8.54 -16.15
CA TYR A 184 -2.52 8.76 -17.36
C TYR A 184 -2.88 10.24 -17.56
N SER A 185 -2.47 10.80 -18.70
CA SER A 185 -2.82 12.15 -19.13
C SER A 185 -4.12 12.14 -19.90
N ILE A 186 -5.19 12.69 -19.32
CA ILE A 186 -6.55 12.66 -19.87
C ILE A 186 -6.63 13.46 -21.18
N GLU A 187 -5.86 14.54 -21.29
CA GLU A 187 -5.91 15.46 -22.42
C GLU A 187 -5.17 14.90 -23.65
N SER A 188 -4.01 14.26 -23.46
CA SER A 188 -3.21 13.69 -24.55
C SER A 188 -3.52 12.21 -24.83
N GLY A 189 -4.08 11.49 -23.85
CA GLY A 189 -4.25 10.04 -23.92
C GLY A 189 -2.97 9.25 -23.60
N GLU A 190 -1.87 9.92 -23.28
CA GLU A 190 -0.57 9.29 -23.01
C GLU A 190 -0.52 8.68 -21.61
N ILE A 191 0.31 7.64 -21.47
CA ILE A 191 0.62 7.00 -20.20
C ILE A 191 2.14 7.08 -20.01
N LEU A 192 2.55 7.61 -18.86
CA LEU A 192 3.92 7.53 -18.39
C LEU A 192 4.04 6.45 -17.32
N ALA A 193 5.16 5.74 -17.30
CA ALA A 193 5.48 4.72 -16.31
C ALA A 193 6.73 5.10 -15.52
N TYR A 194 6.70 4.85 -14.21
CA TYR A 194 7.85 5.04 -13.34
C TYR A 194 8.93 3.99 -13.63
N ASP A 195 10.12 4.47 -13.96
CA ASP A 195 11.35 3.69 -14.08
C ASP A 195 12.14 3.84 -12.77
N PRO A 196 12.28 2.77 -11.95
CA PRO A 196 12.95 2.88 -10.66
C PRO A 196 14.48 2.91 -10.76
N VAL A 197 15.05 2.66 -11.95
CA VAL A 197 16.50 2.83 -12.20
C VAL A 197 16.78 4.30 -12.47
N LEU A 198 15.98 4.93 -13.34
CA LEU A 198 16.11 6.34 -13.68
C LEU A 198 15.56 7.28 -12.61
N HIS A 199 14.69 6.77 -11.72
CA HIS A 199 13.93 7.56 -10.75
C HIS A 199 13.09 8.66 -11.43
N ASP A 200 12.46 8.31 -12.56
CA ASP A 200 11.69 9.24 -13.38
C ASP A 200 10.49 8.54 -14.05
N PHE A 201 9.50 9.33 -14.47
CA PHE A 201 8.38 8.87 -15.28
C PHE A 201 8.73 9.00 -16.76
N VAL A 202 8.76 7.87 -17.45
CA VAL A 202 9.16 7.76 -18.86
C VAL A 202 8.03 7.15 -19.69
N ASP A 203 8.13 7.21 -21.02
CA ASP A 203 7.19 6.50 -21.89
C ASP A 203 7.17 5.00 -21.58
N VAL A 204 5.99 4.39 -21.56
CA VAL A 204 5.81 2.96 -21.16
C VAL A 204 6.72 2.02 -21.95
N GLU A 205 6.94 2.28 -23.24
CA GLU A 205 7.80 1.47 -24.12
C GLU A 205 9.30 1.58 -23.79
N SER A 206 9.70 2.67 -23.14
CA SER A 206 11.10 2.98 -22.82
C SER A 206 11.54 2.45 -21.45
N ARG A 207 10.59 2.01 -20.61
CA ARG A 207 10.85 1.49 -19.26
C ARG A 207 11.74 0.26 -19.33
N LYS A 208 12.89 0.32 -18.64
CA LYS A 208 13.80 -0.82 -18.53
C LYS A 208 13.26 -1.81 -17.48
N SER A 209 13.74 -3.06 -17.57
CA SER A 209 13.33 -4.19 -16.71
C SER A 209 13.28 -3.83 -15.23
N ASP A 210 12.38 -4.49 -14.48
CA ASP A 210 12.23 -4.26 -13.04
C ASP A 210 13.58 -4.45 -12.32
N PRO A 211 14.06 -3.45 -11.54
CA PRO A 211 15.29 -3.59 -10.79
C PRO A 211 15.13 -4.66 -9.71
N GLU A 212 16.24 -5.33 -9.35
CA GLU A 212 16.26 -6.19 -8.17
C GLU A 212 15.80 -5.38 -6.95
N TYR A 213 14.78 -5.89 -6.25
CA TYR A 213 14.23 -5.21 -5.09
C TYR A 213 15.31 -4.97 -4.02
N VAL A 214 15.57 -3.69 -3.75
CA VAL A 214 16.75 -3.17 -3.03
C VAL A 214 16.90 -3.70 -1.59
N TYR A 215 15.80 -4.15 -0.96
CA TYR A 215 15.79 -4.62 0.43
C TYR A 215 15.57 -6.13 0.54
N ASN A 216 16.32 -6.95 -0.21
CA ASN A 216 16.25 -8.41 -0.12
C ASN A 216 17.60 -9.01 0.26
N LEU A 217 17.60 -9.87 1.28
CA LEU A 217 18.70 -10.79 1.50
C LEU A 217 18.56 -11.91 0.47
N HIS A 218 19.60 -12.14 -0.32
CA HIS A 218 19.61 -13.30 -1.21
C HIS A 218 19.43 -14.59 -0.38
N PRO A 219 18.71 -15.63 -0.83
CA PRO A 219 18.53 -16.87 -0.07
C PRO A 219 19.84 -17.57 0.33
N SER A 220 20.92 -17.33 -0.42
CA SER A 220 22.26 -17.80 -0.09
C SER A 220 23.04 -16.91 0.89
N CYS A 221 22.46 -15.80 1.37
CA CYS A 221 23.11 -14.87 2.28
C CYS A 221 23.37 -15.53 3.63
N SER A 222 24.63 -15.58 4.02
CA SER A 222 25.10 -16.34 5.18
C SER A 222 25.05 -15.56 6.49
N VAL A 223 23.99 -14.76 6.74
CA VAL A 223 23.86 -13.94 7.96
C VAL A 223 24.05 -14.78 9.23
N SER A 224 23.58 -16.04 9.22
CA SER A 224 23.74 -17.01 10.31
C SER A 224 25.17 -17.52 10.51
N LYS A 225 26.05 -17.48 9.50
CA LYS A 225 27.46 -17.91 9.62
C LYS A 225 28.37 -16.78 10.10
N SER A 226 27.99 -15.53 9.85
CA SER A 226 28.79 -14.34 10.18
C SER A 226 28.49 -13.78 11.56
N ILE A 227 27.29 -13.99 12.10
CA ILE A 227 26.95 -13.62 13.48
C ILE A 227 27.08 -14.89 14.32
N GLY A 228 28.21 -15.03 15.03
CA GLY A 228 28.44 -16.10 15.99
C GLY A 228 27.46 -16.01 17.17
N CYS A 229 26.20 -16.37 16.95
CA CYS A 229 25.20 -16.44 18.00
C CYS A 229 25.50 -17.71 18.81
N LYS A 230 26.29 -17.57 19.88
CA LYS A 230 26.40 -18.61 20.90
C LYS A 230 25.04 -18.75 21.56
N VAL A 231 24.24 -19.69 21.05
CA VAL A 231 23.08 -20.19 21.77
C VAL A 231 23.63 -20.92 22.99
N TYR A 232 23.53 -20.30 24.16
CA TYR A 232 23.77 -21.02 25.40
C TYR A 232 22.63 -22.03 25.57
N PRO A 233 22.92 -23.34 25.70
CA PRO A 233 21.87 -24.30 25.96
C PRO A 233 21.23 -23.97 27.30
N MET A 234 19.91 -23.76 27.31
CA MET A 234 19.16 -23.81 28.54
C MET A 234 19.21 -25.25 29.02
N ASN A 235 19.98 -25.50 30.10
CA ASN A 235 20.00 -26.79 30.76
C ASN A 235 18.58 -27.14 31.23
N GLU A 236 18.07 -28.23 30.69
CA GLU A 236 16.95 -28.98 31.24
C GLU A 236 17.32 -29.49 32.65
N GLU A 237 16.32 -29.39 33.54
CA GLU A 237 16.15 -30.13 34.79
C GLU A 237 17.24 -30.06 35.87
N LYS A 238 16.99 -29.24 36.91
CA LYS A 238 17.13 -29.69 38.30
C LYS A 238 15.95 -29.18 39.13
N ASN A 239 15.16 -30.13 39.65
CA ASN A 239 14.13 -29.90 40.66
C ASN A 239 14.64 -29.00 41.80
N PRO A 240 13.84 -28.04 42.31
CA PRO A 240 14.27 -27.21 43.43
C PRO A 240 14.26 -28.03 44.73
N PRO A 241 15.32 -27.99 45.56
CA PRO A 241 15.23 -28.49 46.93
C PRO A 241 14.37 -27.54 47.77
N LEU A 242 13.48 -28.13 48.57
CA LEU A 242 12.77 -27.47 49.67
C LEU A 242 13.78 -26.80 50.62
N VAL A 243 13.65 -25.48 50.83
CA VAL A 243 14.39 -24.78 51.89
C VAL A 243 13.42 -24.20 52.91
N GLN A 244 13.61 -24.68 54.13
CA GLN A 244 12.96 -24.26 55.36
C GLN A 244 13.22 -22.77 55.66
N LYS A 245 12.21 -22.13 56.24
CA LYS A 245 12.32 -20.80 56.86
C LYS A 245 13.41 -20.83 57.94
N ASN A 246 14.35 -19.90 57.86
CA ASN A 246 14.98 -19.31 59.04
C ASN A 246 15.52 -17.90 58.71
N THR A 247 15.52 -17.09 59.77
CA THR A 247 15.47 -15.64 59.85
C THR A 247 16.85 -14.95 59.90
N VAL A 248 16.92 -13.78 59.22
CA VAL A 248 17.61 -12.51 59.56
C VAL A 248 19.16 -12.51 59.56
N GLU A 249 19.77 -11.68 58.69
CA GLU A 249 20.51 -10.44 59.06
C GLU A 249 21.08 -9.72 57.82
N ASN A 250 21.15 -8.40 57.92
CA ASN A 250 21.58 -7.43 56.91
C ASN A 250 23.05 -7.64 56.50
N ASN A 251 23.34 -7.51 55.20
CA ASN A 251 24.53 -6.78 54.76
C ASN A 251 24.35 -6.24 53.33
N ILE A 252 24.47 -4.92 53.24
CA ILE A 252 24.44 -4.13 52.02
C ILE A 252 25.77 -4.35 51.29
N ASN A 253 25.70 -4.68 50.00
CA ASN A 253 26.77 -4.33 49.07
C ASN A 253 26.16 -3.91 47.73
N ASP A 254 26.17 -2.59 47.54
CA ASP A 254 25.84 -1.88 46.31
C ASP A 254 26.89 -2.17 45.23
N SER A 255 26.44 -2.58 44.03
CA SER A 255 27.09 -2.23 42.75
C SER A 255 26.44 -2.93 41.55
N LEU A 256 25.20 -2.55 41.21
CA LEU A 256 24.65 -2.72 39.86
C LEU A 256 23.74 -1.53 39.54
N PRO A 257 23.90 -0.83 38.39
CA PRO A 257 23.04 0.29 38.03
C PRO A 257 21.62 -0.22 37.75
N ARG A 258 20.69 0.07 38.67
CA ARG A 258 19.28 -0.28 38.54
C ARG A 258 18.64 0.55 37.43
N SER A 259 18.07 -0.14 36.45
CA SER A 259 16.97 0.38 35.63
C SER A 259 15.86 0.87 36.55
N ASN A 260 15.58 2.17 36.55
CA ASN A 260 14.42 2.75 37.24
C ASN A 260 13.13 2.18 36.63
N ARG A 261 12.61 1.10 37.20
CA ARG A 261 11.22 0.70 36.97
C ARG A 261 10.35 1.71 37.71
N LEU A 262 9.54 2.46 36.97
CA LEU A 262 8.50 3.33 37.52
C LEU A 262 7.65 2.54 38.52
N SER A 263 7.32 3.15 39.64
CA SER A 263 6.38 2.54 40.59
C SER A 263 5.00 2.38 39.94
N ARG A 264 4.20 1.45 40.45
CA ARG A 264 2.85 1.20 39.94
C ARG A 264 1.97 2.45 39.97
N GLU A 265 2.11 3.27 41.00
CA GLU A 265 1.44 4.58 41.11
C GLU A 265 1.91 5.60 40.07
N GLN A 266 3.20 5.56 39.68
CA GLN A 266 3.73 6.43 38.62
C GLN A 266 3.21 6.01 37.23
N ALA A 267 3.08 4.71 36.98
CA ALA A 267 2.50 4.20 35.74
C ALA A 267 0.99 4.51 35.63
N GLU A 268 0.25 4.41 36.74
CA GLU A 268 -1.18 4.71 36.77
C GLU A 268 -1.49 6.20 36.55
N ARG A 269 -0.62 7.12 37.02
CA ARG A 269 -0.74 8.56 36.74
C ARG A 269 -0.56 8.93 35.26
N ILE A 270 0.29 8.20 34.54
CA ILE A 270 0.53 8.41 33.11
C ILE A 270 -0.67 7.90 32.29
N TYR A 271 -1.26 6.77 32.69
CA TYR A 271 -2.32 6.12 31.91
C TYR A 271 -3.68 6.81 32.02
N TYR A 272 -4.02 7.36 33.19
CA TYR A 272 -5.35 7.95 33.41
C TYR A 272 -5.44 9.47 33.28
N GLY A 273 -4.30 10.15 33.10
CA GLY A 273 -4.22 11.61 33.05
C GLY A 273 -4.57 12.25 34.40
N THR A 274 -3.85 13.30 34.78
CA THR A 274 -4.14 14.01 36.04
C THR A 274 -5.45 14.78 35.89
N ARG A 275 -6.52 14.33 36.54
CA ARG A 275 -7.73 15.16 36.70
C ARG A 275 -7.46 16.24 37.75
N HIS A 276 -7.28 17.47 37.29
CA HIS A 276 -7.61 18.69 38.03
C HIS A 276 -8.37 19.63 37.09
#